data_AF-A0A554LFH5-F1
#
_entry.id   AF-A0A554LFH5-F1
#
_cell.length_a   1.000
_cell.length_b   1.000
_cell.length_c   1.000
_cell.angle_alpha   90.00
_cell.angle_beta   90.00
_cell.angle_gamma   90.00
#
_symmetry.space_group_name_H-M   'P 1'
#
loop_
_entity.id
_entity.type
_entity.pdbx_description
1 polymer ?
#
loop_
_entity_poly.entity_id
_entity_poly.type
_entity_poly.pdbx_seq_one_letter_code
_entity_poly.pdbx_strand_id
1 'polypeptide(L)'
;MKHKHSNIQKTRSLKAIKQAQGTLAKVVQMVGEEKYCPEIIQQVDSIIGLLKTAKRDLLAGHLDTCVAHQLIEDKKKAIEELLKIYNLSN
;
A
#
# COMPACT_ATOMS: atom_id res chain seq x y z
N MET A 1 -23.61 -4.64 -9.26
CA MET A 1 -23.02 -3.65 -10.18
C MET A 1 -21.51 -3.64 -9.95
N LYS A 2 -20.68 -3.87 -10.99
CA LYS A 2 -19.22 -3.83 -10.84
C LYS A 2 -18.79 -2.36 -10.84
N HIS A 3 -18.63 -1.78 -9.65
CA HIS A 3 -18.17 -0.39 -9.51
C HIS A 3 -16.82 -0.25 -10.20
N LYS A 4 -16.77 0.66 -11.19
CA LYS A 4 -15.60 1.00 -11.98
C LYS A 4 -14.64 1.75 -11.07
N HIS A 5 -13.89 0.99 -10.27
CA HIS A 5 -12.88 1.49 -9.34
C HIS A 5 -11.96 2.46 -10.07
N SER A 6 -11.49 3.50 -9.39
CA SER A 6 -10.50 4.40 -9.96
C SER A 6 -9.24 3.61 -10.33
N ASN A 7 -9.13 3.30 -11.62
CA ASN A 7 -8.15 2.38 -12.19
C ASN A 7 -6.72 2.92 -11.98
N ILE A 8 -6.58 4.23 -11.84
CA ILE A 8 -5.32 4.95 -11.74
C ILE A 8 -4.62 4.66 -10.41
N GLN A 9 -5.30 4.79 -9.26
CA GLN A 9 -4.74 4.56 -7.93
C GLN A 9 -4.30 3.09 -7.77
N LYS A 10 -5.13 2.14 -8.23
CA LYS A 10 -4.78 0.71 -8.22
C LYS A 10 -3.58 0.42 -9.13
N THR A 11 -3.52 1.03 -10.31
CA THR A 11 -2.39 0.88 -11.25
C THR A 11 -1.08 1.43 -10.67
N ARG A 12 -1.11 2.64 -10.06
CA ARG A 12 0.06 3.22 -9.39
C ARG A 12 0.52 2.37 -8.21
N SER A 13 -0.42 1.89 -7.40
CA SER A 13 -0.14 0.98 -6.27
C SER A 13 0.52 -0.31 -6.77
N LEU A 14 -0.02 -0.91 -7.83
CA LEU A 14 0.53 -2.12 -8.42
C LEU A 14 1.95 -1.90 -8.96
N LYS A 15 2.22 -0.74 -9.59
CA LYS A 15 3.56 -0.38 -10.05
C LYS A 15 4.54 -0.32 -8.87
N ALA A 16 4.19 0.39 -7.80
CA ALA A 16 5.04 0.50 -6.61
C ALA A 16 5.28 -0.88 -5.94
N ILE A 17 4.26 -1.73 -5.87
CA ILE A 17 4.37 -3.10 -5.34
C ILE A 17 5.32 -3.95 -6.19
N LYS A 18 5.20 -3.91 -7.52
CA LYS A 18 6.11 -4.64 -8.43
C LYS A 18 7.56 -4.18 -8.28
N GLN A 19 7.78 -2.88 -8.11
CA GLN A 19 9.11 -2.34 -7.83
C GLN A 19 9.64 -2.84 -6.47
N ALA A 20 8.81 -2.79 -5.42
CA ALA A 20 9.18 -3.28 -4.10
C ALA A 20 9.54 -4.78 -4.13
N GLN A 21 8.78 -5.58 -4.87
CA GLN A 21 9.05 -7.01 -5.07
C GLN A 21 10.40 -7.25 -5.75
N GLY A 22 10.72 -6.50 -6.82
CA GLY A 22 12.01 -6.60 -7.50
C GLY A 22 13.18 -6.19 -6.60
N THR A 23 13.03 -5.10 -5.85
CA THR A 23 14.06 -4.67 -4.89
C THR A 23 14.23 -5.67 -3.74
N LEU A 24 13.15 -6.27 -3.26
CA LEU A 24 13.21 -7.31 -2.23
C LEU A 24 13.97 -8.55 -2.71
N ALA A 25 13.73 -8.99 -3.94
CA ALA A 25 14.49 -10.10 -4.53
C ALA A 25 16.00 -9.78 -4.57
N LYS A 26 16.37 -8.54 -4.91
CA LYS A 26 17.75 -8.08 -4.88
C LYS A 26 18.33 -8.05 -3.45
N VAL A 27 17.57 -7.60 -2.45
CA VAL A 27 18.00 -7.61 -1.04
C VAL A 27 18.32 -9.04 -0.58
N VAL A 28 17.47 -10.02 -0.93
CA VAL A 28 17.73 -11.44 -0.60
C VAL A 28 19.06 -11.90 -1.18
N GLN A 29 19.35 -11.56 -2.44
CA GLN A 29 20.65 -11.85 -3.07
C GLN A 29 21.80 -11.13 -2.35
N MET A 30 21.67 -9.83 -2.06
CA MET A 30 22.73 -9.05 -1.40
C MET A 30 23.09 -9.59 -0.02
N VAL A 31 22.10 -10.07 0.75
CA VAL A 31 22.33 -10.73 2.04
C VAL A 31 23.07 -12.05 1.84
N GLY A 32 22.66 -12.88 0.88
CA GLY A 32 23.33 -14.14 0.58
C GLY A 32 24.76 -13.99 0.04
N GLU A 33 25.07 -12.85 -0.60
CA GLU A 33 26.40 -12.48 -1.09
C GLU A 33 27.24 -11.69 -0.08
N GLU A 34 26.79 -11.55 1.17
CA GLU A 34 27.47 -10.82 2.25
C GLU A 34 27.88 -9.38 1.86
N LYS A 35 27.01 -8.68 1.11
CA LYS A 35 27.25 -7.28 0.71
C LYS A 35 27.32 -6.34 1.90
N TYR A 36 27.93 -5.17 1.66
CA TYR A 36 28.10 -4.14 2.68
C TYR A 36 26.75 -3.73 3.30
N CYS A 37 26.63 -3.90 4.61
CA CYS A 37 25.36 -3.77 5.33
C CYS A 37 24.63 -2.44 5.08
N PRO A 38 25.30 -1.27 5.04
CA PRO A 38 24.64 -0.01 4.72
C PRO A 38 23.94 0.01 3.35
N GLU A 39 24.47 -0.69 2.34
CA GLU A 39 23.81 -0.77 1.03
C GLU A 39 22.54 -1.61 1.09
N ILE A 40 22.56 -2.71 1.85
CA ILE A 40 21.38 -3.56 2.09
C ILE A 40 20.30 -2.74 2.81
N ILE A 41 20.68 -2.01 3.87
CA ILE A 41 19.77 -1.14 4.63
C ILE A 41 19.13 -0.11 3.69
N GLN A 42 19.91 0.53 2.82
CA GLN A 42 19.40 1.50 1.87
C GLN A 42 18.38 0.91 0.88
N GLN A 43 18.56 -0.34 0.44
CA GLN A 43 17.58 -1.03 -0.39
C GLN A 43 16.32 -1.39 0.39
N VAL A 44 16.45 -1.81 1.66
CA VAL A 44 15.30 -2.05 2.56
C VAL A 44 14.48 -0.79 2.75
N ASP A 45 15.13 0.36 3.01
CA ASP A 45 14.44 1.64 3.14
C ASP A 45 13.69 2.04 1.86
N SER A 46 14.28 1.73 0.71
CA SER A 46 13.64 1.95 -0.60
C SER A 46 12.36 1.11 -0.75
N ILE A 47 12.39 -0.16 -0.32
CA ILE A 47 11.20 -1.04 -0.28
C ILE A 47 10.13 -0.44 0.62
N ILE A 48 10.50 0.00 1.83
CA ILE A 48 9.55 0.61 2.78
C ILE A 48 8.90 1.86 2.16
N GLY A 49 9.67 2.71 1.48
CA GLY A 49 9.14 3.88 0.77
C GLY A 49 8.14 3.52 -0.34
N LEU A 50 8.44 2.49 -1.13
CA LEU A 50 7.54 1.98 -2.17
C LEU A 50 6.24 1.42 -1.57
N LEU A 51 6.32 0.65 -0.48
CA LEU A 51 5.15 0.09 0.19
C LEU A 51 4.30 1.18 0.86
N LYS A 52 4.91 2.21 1.44
CA LYS A 52 4.18 3.41 1.94
C LYS A 52 3.41 4.10 0.81
N THR A 53 4.04 4.24 -0.35
CA THR A 53 3.40 4.82 -1.55
C THR A 53 2.22 3.99 -2.00
N ALA A 54 2.38 2.66 -2.12
CA ALA A 54 1.31 1.75 -2.50
C ALA A 54 0.14 1.79 -1.50
N LYS A 55 0.42 1.76 -0.20
CA LYS A 55 -0.61 1.87 0.86
C LYS A 55 -1.40 3.17 0.71
N ARG A 56 -0.72 4.30 0.53
CA ARG A 56 -1.35 5.62 0.38
C ARG A 56 -2.28 5.64 -0.84
N ASP A 57 -1.80 5.16 -1.98
CA ASP A 57 -2.58 5.17 -3.22
C ASP A 57 -3.79 4.23 -3.16
N LEU A 58 -3.65 3.04 -2.57
CA LEU A 58 -4.77 2.12 -2.33
C LEU A 58 -5.82 2.76 -1.43
N LEU A 59 -5.39 3.38 -0.33
CA LEU A 59 -6.31 4.01 0.60
C LEU A 59 -7.03 5.20 -0.04
N ALA A 60 -6.32 6.08 -0.75
CA ALA A 60 -6.94 7.20 -1.46
C ALA A 60 -8.01 6.70 -2.43
N GLY A 61 -7.70 5.66 -3.21
CA GLY A 61 -8.68 5.06 -4.11
C GLY A 61 -9.89 4.44 -3.41
N HIS A 62 -9.69 3.84 -2.23
CA HIS A 62 -10.77 3.28 -1.41
C HIS A 62 -11.67 4.38 -0.82
N LEU A 63 -11.07 5.47 -0.33
CA LEU A 63 -11.77 6.63 0.19
C LEU A 63 -12.62 7.32 -0.88
N ASP A 64 -12.05 7.55 -2.07
CA ASP A 64 -12.73 8.23 -3.20
C ASP A 64 -13.87 7.39 -3.80
N THR A 65 -13.97 6.10 -3.47
CA THR A 65 -14.95 5.19 -4.09
C THR A 65 -15.80 4.49 -3.05
N CYS A 66 -15.37 3.35 -2.52
CA CYS A 66 -16.14 2.50 -1.62
C CYS A 66 -16.66 3.29 -0.40
N VAL A 67 -15.76 3.99 0.29
CA VAL A 67 -16.11 4.73 1.51
C VAL A 67 -16.98 5.93 1.20
N ALA A 68 -16.69 6.68 0.13
CA ALA A 68 -17.53 7.81 -0.28
C ALA A 68 -19.00 7.42 -0.51
N HIS A 69 -19.25 6.26 -1.14
CA HIS A 69 -20.61 5.75 -1.31
C HIS A 69 -21.21 5.28 0.03
N GLN A 70 -20.43 4.51 0.81
CA GLN A 70 -20.88 3.97 2.09
C GLN A 70 -21.17 5.06 3.13
N LEU A 71 -20.52 6.21 3.06
CA LEU A 71 -20.81 7.36 3.93
C LEU A 71 -22.23 7.90 3.74
N ILE A 72 -22.80 7.76 2.54
CA ILE A 72 -24.17 8.19 2.21
C ILE A 72 -25.18 7.17 2.73
N GLU A 73 -24.88 5.87 2.61
CA GLU A 73 -25.78 4.78 2.98
C GLU A 73 -25.72 4.44 4.49
N ASP A 74 -24.52 4.32 5.05
CA ASP A 74 -24.26 3.92 6.43
C ASP A 74 -22.93 4.51 6.93
N LYS A 75 -23.03 5.76 7.42
CA LYS A 75 -21.90 6.50 7.98
C LYS A 75 -21.19 5.75 9.12
N LYS A 76 -21.92 5.02 9.97
CA LYS A 76 -21.32 4.33 11.12
C LYS A 76 -20.41 3.22 10.64
N LYS A 77 -20.89 2.40 9.70
CA LYS A 77 -20.12 1.31 9.12
C LYS A 77 -18.88 1.82 8.37
N ALA A 78 -19.01 2.93 7.63
CA ALA A 78 -17.87 3.58 6.96
C ALA A 78 -16.78 4.02 7.95
N ILE A 79 -17.16 4.59 9.10
CA ILE A 79 -16.21 4.99 10.15
C ILE A 79 -15.55 3.77 10.80
N GLU A 80 -16.33 2.74 11.13
CA GLU A 80 -15.79 1.49 11.72
C GLU A 80 -14.77 0.80 10.81
N GLU A 81 -15.01 0.79 9.50
CA GLU A 81 -14.07 0.24 8.52
C GLU A 81 -12.73 1.00 8.53
N LEU A 82 -12.77 2.34 8.56
CA LEU A 82 -11.55 3.15 8.65
C LEU A 82 -10.79 2.95 9.95
N LEU A 83 -11.49 2.85 11.08
CA LEU A 83 -10.86 2.56 12.38
C LEU A 83 -10.17 1.18 12.38
N LYS A 84 -10.75 0.18 11.69
CA LYS A 84 -10.12 -1.14 11.53
C LYS A 84 -8.86 -1.08 10.66
N ILE A 85 -8.89 -0.39 9.52
CA ILE A 85 -7.72 -0.28 8.61
C ILE A 85 -6.50 0.34 9.32
N TYR A 86 -6.75 1.27 10.23
CA TYR A 86 -5.70 1.95 10.99
C TYR A 86 -5.39 1.31 12.35
N ASN A 87 -6.01 0.18 12.68
CA ASN A 87 -5.93 -0.44 14.00
C ASN A 87 -6.17 0.56 15.15
N LEU A 88 -7.11 1.50 14.96
CA LEU A 88 -7.52 2.50 15.96
C LEU A 88 -8.81 2.08 16.68
N SER A 89 -9.24 0.82 16.50
CA SER A 89 -10.33 0.21 17.27
C SER A 89 -9.70 -0.49 18.47
N ASN A 90 -10.02 -0.01 19.68
CA ASN A 90 -9.66 -0.66 20.94
C ASN A 90 -10.38 -1.99 21.11
#